data_AF-A0A2B4R056-F1
#
_entry.id   AF-A0A2B4R056-F1
#
_cell.length_a   1.000
_cell.length_b   1.000
_cell.length_c   1.000
_cell.angle_alpha   90.00
_cell.angle_beta   90.00
_cell.angle_gamma   90.00
#
_symmetry.space_group_name_H-M   'P 1'
#
loop_
_entity.id
_entity.type
_entity.pdbx_description
1 polymer ?
#
loop_
_entity_poly.entity_id
_entity_poly.type
_entity_poly.pdbx_seq_one_letter_code
_entity_poly.pdbx_strand_id
1 'polypeptide(L)'
;MPHRAVIRDNAESTKLRVVYDASARAYDGAPSLNECLHTGPSLQNELWNVIVRNRFHPIAVAGDMRKAFLQIRVKEAERDALRFHWIKDKSTEKLEVLRFTRVVFGLVPSPLLLNAVIQQHLESVQSEYPGNVQEIKNSLYVDDLITGDTTMEGAQQLKHHAVEIFNCARFTLHKWHSNVPELVGDCTDDEPSFAKQQLGASSAREECKLLGLKWDKGDNTLHVSLPSPPATLTKRGILANLAKIYDPLGLVSPAMLEGKQIYRETSEMKLSWDTPLPEGIAKRWLKWDKNAPDDVYFPRSLVQYQEPVDNIKLHAFGDASIHGVCAAVYAVVTQFSPFCNPFCNRLQPSIGVDDSINFIPKSVGCRVSLNIFTETHCASLNYMCCHTIIYEHLKFL
;
A
#
# COMPACT_ATOMS: atom_id res chain seq x y z
N MET A 1 4.06 29.62 -8.32
CA MET A 1 3.13 28.56 -7.90
C MET A 1 2.19 29.06 -6.81
N PRO A 2 0.87 28.92 -6.99
CA PRO A 2 -0.10 29.04 -5.89
C PRO A 2 0.16 28.00 -4.81
N HIS A 3 -0.27 28.27 -3.57
CA HIS A 3 -0.10 27.34 -2.46
C HIS A 3 -1.24 27.47 -1.45
N ARG A 4 -1.51 26.39 -0.72
CA ARG A 4 -2.49 26.37 0.37
C ARG A 4 -2.04 25.47 1.51
N ALA A 5 -2.49 25.77 2.72
CA ALA A 5 -2.31 24.88 3.87
C ALA A 5 -3.31 23.73 3.80
N VAL A 6 -2.83 22.51 4.04
CA VAL A 6 -3.63 21.31 4.27
C VAL A 6 -3.32 20.82 5.67
N ILE A 7 -4.33 20.78 6.53
CA ILE A 7 -4.22 20.29 7.90
C ILE A 7 -4.64 18.82 7.92
N ARG A 8 -3.80 17.98 8.50
CA ARG A 8 -4.00 16.55 8.71
C ARG A 8 -3.89 16.27 10.20
N ASP A 9 -5.02 16.27 10.89
CA ASP A 9 -5.06 16.14 12.35
C ASP A 9 -4.50 14.80 12.85
N ASN A 10 -4.65 13.74 12.04
CA ASN A 10 -4.19 12.38 12.32
C ASN A 10 -2.77 12.09 11.78
N ALA A 11 -2.02 13.11 11.34
CA ALA A 11 -0.65 12.90 10.89
C ALA A 11 0.29 12.73 12.09
N GLU A 12 1.09 11.67 12.06
CA GLU A 12 2.01 11.31 13.14
C GLU A 12 3.15 12.33 13.37
N SER A 13 3.61 13.03 12.32
CA SER A 13 4.68 14.04 12.43
C SER A 13 4.19 15.46 12.16
N THR A 14 3.84 15.78 10.91
CA THR A 14 3.52 17.15 10.49
C THR A 14 2.03 17.32 10.20
N LYS A 15 1.32 17.98 11.13
CA LYS A 15 -0.11 18.28 11.01
C LYS A 15 -0.43 19.30 9.92
N LEU A 16 0.41 20.32 9.69
CA LEU A 16 0.19 21.31 8.63
C LEU A 16 1.18 21.10 7.48
N ARG A 17 0.66 20.88 6.26
CA ARG A 17 1.45 20.78 5.03
C ARG A 17 1.10 21.92 4.09
N VAL A 18 2.10 22.63 3.60
CA VAL A 18 1.92 23.60 2.52
C VAL A 18 1.98 22.85 1.20
N VAL A 19 0.86 22.84 0.46
CA VAL A 19 0.77 22.21 -0.85
C VAL A 19 0.90 23.28 -1.91
N TYR A 20 1.85 23.09 -2.82
CA TYR A 20 2.07 23.95 -3.97
C TYR A 20 1.37 23.35 -5.18
N ASP A 21 0.58 24.18 -5.87
CA ASP A 21 -0.15 23.76 -7.06
C ASP A 21 0.66 24.14 -8.31
N ALA A 22 1.40 23.17 -8.84
CA ALA A 22 2.14 23.32 -10.10
C ALA A 22 1.29 22.99 -11.34
N SER A 23 0.04 22.54 -11.14
CA SER A 23 -0.93 22.27 -12.21
C SER A 23 -1.89 23.43 -12.41
N ALA A 24 -1.87 24.43 -11.54
CA ALA A 24 -2.63 25.67 -11.69
C ALA A 24 -2.25 26.38 -13.00
N ARG A 25 -3.29 26.77 -13.76
CA ARG A 25 -3.18 27.57 -14.98
C ARG A 25 -3.56 29.01 -14.67
N ALA A 26 -2.93 29.96 -15.35
CA ALA A 26 -3.25 31.37 -15.18
C ALA A 26 -4.64 31.73 -15.76
N TYR A 27 -5.02 31.08 -16.86
CA TYR A 27 -6.31 31.21 -17.55
C TYR A 27 -6.52 30.00 -18.46
N ASP A 28 -7.73 29.86 -19.01
CA ASP A 28 -8.07 28.78 -19.94
C ASP A 28 -7.18 28.84 -21.20
N GLY A 29 -6.46 27.75 -21.45
CA GLY A 29 -5.51 27.64 -22.57
C GLY A 29 -4.06 28.00 -22.23
N ALA A 30 -3.78 28.59 -21.06
CA ALA A 30 -2.40 28.78 -20.61
C ALA A 30 -1.80 27.46 -20.12
N PRO A 31 -0.50 27.18 -20.39
CA PRO A 31 0.15 26.01 -19.81
C PRO A 31 0.38 26.23 -18.31
N SER A 32 0.22 25.17 -17.53
CA SER A 32 0.68 25.09 -16.15
C SER A 32 2.19 24.82 -16.10
N LEU A 33 2.80 24.98 -14.92
CA LEU A 33 4.21 24.64 -14.73
C LEU A 33 4.46 23.15 -15.04
N ASN A 34 3.60 22.27 -14.57
CA ASN A 34 3.70 20.83 -14.80
C ASN A 34 3.61 20.44 -16.29
N GLU A 35 2.88 21.20 -17.11
CA GLU A 35 2.83 21.00 -18.57
C GLU A 35 4.10 21.47 -19.29
N CYS A 36 4.89 22.34 -18.65
CA CYS A 36 6.16 22.82 -19.17
C CYS A 36 7.36 21.97 -18.71
N LEU A 37 7.17 21.08 -17.73
CA LEU A 37 8.22 20.24 -17.17
C LEU A 37 8.22 18.85 -17.80
N HIS A 38 9.40 18.31 -18.04
CA HIS A 38 9.54 16.96 -18.57
C HIS A 38 9.40 15.91 -17.46
N THR A 39 8.36 15.06 -17.53
CA THR A 39 8.11 13.98 -16.54
C THR A 39 9.27 13.01 -16.41
N GLY A 40 9.83 12.59 -17.55
CA GLY A 40 10.78 11.50 -17.64
C GLY A 40 10.21 10.13 -17.23
N PRO A 41 11.05 9.08 -17.22
CA PRO A 41 10.59 7.71 -16.99
C PRO A 41 10.22 7.46 -15.53
N SER A 42 9.33 6.50 -15.30
CA SER A 42 9.04 5.98 -13.97
C SER A 42 10.16 5.03 -13.53
N LEU A 43 10.88 5.38 -12.48
CA LEU A 43 11.94 4.56 -11.88
C LEU A 43 11.53 3.92 -10.53
N GLN A 44 10.30 4.17 -10.09
CA GLN A 44 9.79 3.62 -8.83
C GLN A 44 9.48 2.13 -8.98
N ASN A 45 9.65 1.37 -7.89
CA ASN A 45 9.14 0.02 -7.85
C ASN A 45 7.61 0.01 -7.92
N GLU A 46 7.06 -1.02 -8.56
CA GLU A 46 5.64 -1.28 -8.51
C GLU A 46 5.20 -1.58 -7.08
N LEU A 47 4.19 -0.85 -6.61
CA LEU A 47 3.64 -0.97 -5.26
C LEU A 47 3.32 -2.43 -4.90
N TRP A 48 2.68 -3.14 -5.82
CA TRP A 48 2.30 -4.54 -5.63
C TRP A 48 3.53 -5.43 -5.37
N ASN A 49 4.62 -5.23 -6.13
CA ASN A 49 5.84 -6.01 -5.97
C ASN A 49 6.48 -5.79 -4.59
N VAL A 50 6.54 -4.53 -4.13
CA VAL A 50 7.12 -4.20 -2.82
C VAL A 50 6.31 -4.83 -1.69
N ILE A 51 4.97 -4.70 -1.73
CA ILE A 51 4.10 -5.32 -0.72
C ILE A 51 4.29 -6.83 -0.74
N VAL A 52 4.17 -7.49 -1.90
CA VAL A 52 4.27 -8.95 -2.00
C VAL A 52 5.62 -9.48 -1.50
N ARG A 53 6.74 -8.84 -1.85
CA ARG A 53 8.06 -9.22 -1.34
C ARG A 53 8.13 -9.10 0.19
N ASN A 54 7.63 -8.00 0.75
CA ASN A 54 7.61 -7.84 2.20
C ASN A 54 6.81 -8.95 2.89
N ARG A 55 5.74 -9.44 2.27
CA ARG A 55 4.96 -10.55 2.82
C ARG A 55 5.77 -11.85 2.91
N PHE A 56 6.89 -12.02 2.23
CA PHE A 56 7.77 -13.19 2.42
C PHE A 56 8.70 -13.08 3.64
N HIS A 57 8.81 -11.91 4.25
CA HIS A 57 9.57 -11.72 5.47
C HIS A 57 8.63 -11.92 6.68
N PRO A 58 8.80 -12.94 7.54
CA PRO A 58 7.97 -13.09 8.75
C PRO A 58 8.17 -11.93 9.73
N ILE A 59 9.36 -11.35 9.79
CA ILE A 59 9.67 -10.13 10.52
C ILE A 59 9.79 -8.99 9.51
N ALA A 60 8.88 -8.03 9.57
CA ALA A 60 8.88 -6.85 8.70
C ALA A 60 9.43 -5.63 9.45
N VAL A 61 10.21 -4.82 8.74
CA VAL A 61 10.67 -3.52 9.19
C VAL A 61 10.30 -2.49 8.12
N ALA A 62 9.56 -1.47 8.53
CA ALA A 62 9.17 -0.34 7.69
C ALA A 62 9.74 0.95 8.27
N GLY A 63 10.23 1.85 7.42
CA GLY A 63 10.70 3.18 7.79
C GLY A 63 10.46 4.19 6.67
N ASP A 64 10.44 5.47 7.03
CA ASP A 64 10.23 6.60 6.10
C ASP A 64 11.55 7.36 5.89
N MET A 65 11.73 8.00 4.74
CA MET A 65 12.82 8.95 4.49
C MET A 65 12.39 10.38 4.81
N ARG A 66 12.95 10.95 5.89
CA ARG A 66 12.55 12.29 6.38
C ARG A 66 12.73 13.37 5.32
N LYS A 67 11.61 13.89 4.82
CA LYS A 67 11.57 14.99 3.85
C LYS A 67 12.40 14.69 2.60
N ALA A 68 12.31 13.46 2.07
CA ALA A 68 13.18 12.94 1.01
C ALA A 68 13.40 13.91 -0.17
N PHE A 69 12.32 14.45 -0.76
CA PHE A 69 12.42 15.42 -1.86
C PHE A 69 13.26 16.67 -1.50
N LEU A 70 13.11 17.19 -0.28
CA LEU A 70 13.81 18.39 0.16
C LEU A 70 15.32 18.16 0.39
N GLN A 71 15.79 16.92 0.41
CA GLN A 71 17.22 16.60 0.45
C GLN A 71 17.90 16.82 -0.90
N ILE A 72 17.15 16.93 -1.99
CA ILE A 72 17.70 17.03 -3.36
C ILE A 72 17.78 18.49 -3.77
N ARG A 73 18.98 18.95 -4.17
CA ARG A 73 19.19 20.33 -4.67
C ARG A 73 18.74 20.45 -6.12
N VAL A 74 18.02 21.53 -6.40
CA VAL A 74 17.72 21.95 -7.77
C VAL A 74 18.91 22.76 -8.29
N LYS A 75 19.29 22.53 -9.54
CA LYS A 75 20.36 23.28 -10.22
C LYS A 75 20.03 24.76 -10.20
N GLU A 76 21.03 25.60 -9.93
CA GLU A 76 20.79 27.03 -9.72
C GLU A 76 20.09 27.71 -10.91
N ALA A 77 20.46 27.34 -12.13
CA ALA A 77 19.86 27.84 -13.36
C ALA A 77 18.36 27.50 -13.51
N GLU A 78 17.86 26.45 -12.84
CA GLU A 78 16.48 25.98 -12.95
C GLU A 78 15.58 26.48 -11.81
N ARG A 79 16.17 26.99 -10.72
CA ARG A 79 15.42 27.43 -9.52
C ARG A 79 14.40 28.53 -9.81
N ASP A 80 14.62 29.29 -10.88
CA ASP A 80 13.76 30.41 -11.24
C ASP A 80 12.36 29.98 -11.68
N ALA A 81 12.24 28.77 -12.24
CA ALA A 81 10.95 28.16 -12.58
C ALA A 81 10.13 27.79 -11.32
N LEU A 82 10.76 27.70 -10.15
CA LEU A 82 10.14 27.25 -8.90
C LEU A 82 9.79 28.40 -7.95
N ARG A 83 9.48 29.58 -8.51
CA ARG A 83 9.04 30.75 -7.74
C ARG A 83 7.62 30.58 -7.19
N PHE A 84 7.39 31.15 -6.02
CA PHE A 84 6.08 31.28 -5.41
C PHE A 84 5.97 32.60 -4.65
N HIS A 85 4.76 33.09 -4.53
CA HIS A 85 4.47 34.25 -3.70
C HIS A 85 4.15 33.79 -2.29
N TRP A 86 4.59 34.53 -1.28
CA TRP A 86 4.29 34.29 0.13
C TRP A 86 3.74 35.57 0.75
N ILE A 87 2.68 35.46 1.55
CA ILE A 87 2.12 36.59 2.29
C ILE A 87 2.89 36.69 3.59
N LYS A 88 3.82 37.65 3.65
CA LYS A 88 4.68 37.87 4.82
C LYS A 88 3.90 38.47 5.99
N ASP A 89 2.96 39.35 5.68
CA ASP A 89 2.10 40.01 6.65
C ASP A 89 0.66 40.03 6.11
N LYS A 90 -0.25 39.39 6.84
CA LYS A 90 -1.66 39.30 6.47
C LYS A 90 -2.42 40.61 6.70
N SER A 91 -1.96 41.46 7.61
CA SER A 91 -2.62 42.73 7.92
C SER A 91 -2.35 43.79 6.86
N THR A 92 -1.15 43.79 6.30
CA THR A 92 -0.72 44.72 5.25
C THR A 92 -0.77 44.11 3.85
N GLU A 93 -1.14 42.83 3.74
CA GLU A 93 -1.06 42.02 2.51
C GLU A 93 0.33 42.07 1.84
N LYS A 94 1.38 42.29 2.62
CA LYS A 94 2.74 42.41 2.08
C LYS A 94 3.20 41.07 1.52
N LEU A 95 3.45 41.08 0.21
CA LEU A 95 3.90 39.92 -0.55
C LEU A 95 5.44 39.85 -0.60
N GLU A 96 5.98 38.64 -0.56
CA GLU A 96 7.37 38.36 -0.93
C GLU A 96 7.42 37.26 -2.00
N VAL A 97 8.38 37.38 -2.92
CA VAL A 97 8.62 36.37 -3.96
C VAL A 97 9.77 35.49 -3.48
N LEU A 98 9.47 34.22 -3.24
CA LEU A 98 10.44 33.21 -2.85
C LEU A 98 10.63 32.20 -3.98
N ARG A 99 11.71 31.42 -3.91
CA ARG A 99 11.97 30.33 -4.86
C ARG A 99 12.53 29.12 -4.14
N PHE A 100 12.18 27.94 -4.61
CA PHE A 100 12.75 26.72 -4.07
C PHE A 100 14.19 26.51 -4.54
N THR A 101 15.01 26.01 -3.63
CA THR A 101 16.39 25.55 -3.90
C THR A 101 16.49 24.02 -3.92
N ARG A 102 15.39 23.35 -3.57
CA ARG A 102 15.26 21.90 -3.42
C ARG A 102 14.06 21.38 -4.20
N VAL A 103 14.05 20.09 -4.51
CA VAL A 103 12.92 19.44 -5.18
C VAL A 103 11.72 19.47 -4.25
N VAL A 104 10.54 19.81 -4.78
CA VAL A 104 9.30 19.92 -4.00
C VAL A 104 8.27 18.89 -4.44
N PHE A 105 7.41 18.50 -3.52
CA PHE A 105 6.27 17.65 -3.84
C PHE A 105 5.30 18.39 -4.79
N GLY A 106 4.66 17.65 -5.70
CA GLY A 106 3.64 18.17 -6.62
C GLY A 106 4.15 18.59 -8.00
N LEU A 107 5.47 18.58 -8.23
CA LEU A 107 6.00 18.68 -9.59
C LEU A 107 5.98 17.31 -10.27
N VAL A 108 5.60 17.31 -11.54
CA VAL A 108 5.61 16.13 -12.42
C VAL A 108 6.97 15.38 -12.46
N PRO A 109 8.15 16.02 -12.53
CA PRO A 109 9.44 15.31 -12.49
C PRO A 109 9.91 14.88 -11.09
N SER A 110 9.28 15.32 -9.99
CA SER A 110 9.80 15.08 -8.64
C SER A 110 10.00 13.60 -8.30
N PRO A 111 9.06 12.68 -8.64
CA PRO A 111 9.25 11.25 -8.38
C PRO A 111 10.47 10.67 -9.11
N LEU A 112 10.70 11.06 -10.37
CA LEU A 112 11.89 10.66 -11.12
C LEU A 112 13.16 11.15 -10.42
N LEU A 113 13.21 12.45 -10.07
CA LEU A 113 14.39 13.05 -9.45
C LEU A 113 14.77 12.35 -8.14
N LEU A 114 13.77 12.00 -7.32
CA LEU A 114 14.01 11.25 -6.08
C LEU A 114 14.55 9.86 -6.35
N ASN A 115 13.87 9.08 -7.18
CA ASN A 115 14.29 7.71 -7.48
C ASN A 115 15.66 7.66 -8.17
N ALA A 116 15.94 8.57 -9.10
CA ALA A 116 17.23 8.62 -9.79
C ALA A 116 18.38 8.94 -8.83
N VAL A 117 18.19 9.88 -7.90
CA VAL A 117 19.21 10.19 -6.88
C VAL A 117 19.45 9.01 -5.95
N ILE A 118 18.38 8.34 -5.51
CA ILE A 118 18.50 7.15 -4.66
C ILE A 118 19.18 6.01 -5.40
N GLN A 119 18.79 5.72 -6.64
CA GLN A 119 19.40 4.65 -7.45
C GLN A 119 20.89 4.92 -7.68
N GLN A 120 21.25 6.15 -8.07
CA GLN A 120 22.65 6.55 -8.25
C GLN A 120 23.46 6.39 -6.95
N HIS A 121 22.88 6.78 -5.82
CA HIS A 121 23.52 6.61 -4.51
C HIS A 121 23.74 5.14 -4.17
N LEU A 122 22.69 4.32 -4.31
CA LEU A 122 22.76 2.88 -4.04
C LEU A 122 23.76 2.16 -4.96
N GLU A 123 23.85 2.54 -6.24
CA GLU A 123 24.87 2.05 -7.16
C GLU A 123 26.29 2.42 -6.72
N SER A 124 26.48 3.64 -6.19
CA SER A 124 27.80 4.09 -5.73
C SER A 124 28.35 3.31 -4.54
N VAL A 125 27.47 2.74 -3.70
CA VAL A 125 27.85 1.93 -2.52
C VAL A 125 27.66 0.42 -2.73
N GLN A 126 27.30 -0.01 -3.93
CA GLN A 126 27.00 -1.41 -4.27
C GLN A 126 28.17 -2.35 -3.99
N SER A 127 29.42 -1.90 -4.20
CA SER A 127 30.61 -2.71 -3.94
C SER A 127 30.89 -2.92 -2.45
N GLU A 128 30.48 -1.98 -1.60
CA GLU A 128 30.68 -2.03 -0.15
C GLU A 128 29.58 -2.88 0.53
N TYR A 129 28.35 -2.86 -0.01
CA TYR A 129 27.18 -3.51 0.56
C TYR A 129 26.36 -4.32 -0.48
N PRO A 130 26.93 -5.33 -1.15
CA PRO A 130 26.32 -5.91 -2.35
C PRO A 130 24.94 -6.56 -2.10
N GLY A 131 24.79 -7.32 -1.00
CA GLY A 131 23.52 -7.96 -0.65
C GLY A 131 22.46 -6.97 -0.16
N ASN A 132 22.84 -6.08 0.75
CA ASN A 132 21.92 -5.12 1.36
C ASN A 132 21.41 -4.09 0.35
N VAL A 133 22.25 -3.63 -0.58
CA VAL A 133 21.83 -2.67 -1.60
C VAL A 133 20.75 -3.27 -2.50
N GLN A 134 20.90 -4.53 -2.91
CA GLN A 134 19.91 -5.16 -3.78
C GLN A 134 18.56 -5.35 -3.06
N GLU A 135 18.58 -5.75 -1.79
CA GLU A 135 17.37 -5.86 -0.98
C GLU A 135 16.71 -4.49 -0.78
N ILE A 136 17.47 -3.47 -0.38
CA ILE A 136 16.97 -2.09 -0.23
C ILE A 136 16.36 -1.59 -1.54
N LYS A 137 17.04 -1.78 -2.68
CA LYS A 137 16.50 -1.41 -4.01
C LYS A 137 15.16 -2.06 -4.29
N ASN A 138 14.96 -3.32 -3.91
CA ASN A 138 13.71 -4.06 -4.14
C ASN A 138 12.57 -3.71 -3.16
N SER A 139 12.94 -3.14 -2.00
CA SER A 139 12.06 -2.82 -0.87
C SER A 139 11.62 -1.37 -0.80
N LEU A 140 12.18 -0.48 -1.61
CA LEU A 140 11.81 0.93 -1.65
C LEU A 140 10.50 1.16 -2.41
N TYR A 141 9.65 2.03 -1.88
CA TYR A 141 8.53 2.60 -2.59
C TYR A 141 8.48 4.11 -2.34
N VAL A 142 8.95 4.90 -3.32
CA VAL A 142 9.10 6.36 -3.19
C VAL A 142 10.02 6.71 -2.01
N ASP A 143 9.46 7.22 -0.90
CA ASP A 143 10.16 7.60 0.33
C ASP A 143 10.08 6.53 1.45
N ASP A 144 9.26 5.50 1.27
CA ASP A 144 9.11 4.39 2.22
C ASP A 144 10.11 3.25 1.92
N LEU A 145 10.79 2.75 2.95
CA LEU A 145 11.59 1.53 2.91
C LEU A 145 10.85 0.43 3.67
N ILE A 146 10.46 -0.64 2.97
CA ILE A 146 9.71 -1.76 3.57
C ILE A 146 10.40 -3.07 3.27
N THR A 147 11.10 -3.56 4.28
CA THR A 147 11.96 -4.73 4.20
C THR A 147 11.69 -5.65 5.39
N GLY A 148 12.56 -6.62 5.62
CA GLY A 148 12.41 -7.59 6.67
C GLY A 148 13.40 -8.72 6.53
N ASP A 149 13.24 -9.71 7.39
CA ASP A 149 14.01 -10.95 7.33
C ASP A 149 13.22 -12.11 7.98
N THR A 150 13.77 -13.30 7.86
CA THR A 150 13.41 -14.52 8.59
C THR A 150 13.72 -14.40 10.08
N THR A 151 14.85 -13.78 10.46
CA THR A 151 15.31 -13.67 11.86
C THR A 151 15.33 -12.23 12.36
N MET A 152 15.24 -12.05 13.68
CA MET A 152 15.30 -10.73 14.29
C MET A 152 16.66 -10.07 14.04
N GLU A 153 17.73 -10.85 14.14
CA GLU A 153 19.11 -10.39 13.94
C GLU A 153 19.33 -9.94 12.49
N GLY A 154 18.83 -10.70 11.52
CA GLY A 154 18.93 -10.35 10.09
C GLY A 154 18.18 -9.05 9.79
N ALA A 155 16.95 -8.93 10.30
CA ALA A 155 16.15 -7.72 10.15
C ALA A 155 16.80 -6.50 10.83
N GLN A 156 17.42 -6.68 11.99
CA GLN A 156 18.16 -5.63 12.69
C GLN A 156 19.41 -5.18 11.92
N GLN A 157 20.20 -6.13 11.40
CA GLN A 157 21.38 -5.84 10.59
C GLN A 157 20.99 -5.09 9.31
N LEU A 158 19.93 -5.53 8.63
CA LEU A 158 19.44 -4.87 7.43
C LEU A 158 18.94 -3.44 7.71
N LYS A 159 18.21 -3.25 8.82
CA LYS A 159 17.83 -1.91 9.31
C LYS A 159 19.08 -1.04 9.55
N HIS A 160 20.10 -1.57 10.22
CA HIS A 160 21.34 -0.84 10.51
C HIS A 160 22.07 -0.42 9.24
N HIS A 161 22.31 -1.34 8.32
CA HIS A 161 22.96 -1.03 7.04
C HIS A 161 22.14 -0.05 6.21
N ALA A 162 20.81 -0.16 6.20
CA ALA A 162 19.96 0.84 5.54
C ALA A 162 20.19 2.24 6.13
N VAL A 163 20.21 2.38 7.45
CA VAL A 163 20.50 3.66 8.12
C VAL A 163 21.87 4.20 7.72
N GLU A 164 22.92 3.39 7.76
CA GLU A 164 24.28 3.79 7.36
C GLU A 164 24.33 4.25 5.90
N ILE A 165 23.80 3.44 4.99
CA ILE A 165 23.78 3.71 3.55
C ILE A 165 23.08 5.04 3.29
N PHE A 166 21.86 5.24 3.80
CA PHE A 166 21.11 6.47 3.53
C PHE A 166 21.71 7.71 4.22
N ASN A 167 22.30 7.55 5.41
CA ASN A 167 23.00 8.65 6.09
C ASN A 167 24.21 9.16 5.30
N CYS A 168 24.90 8.29 4.53
CA CYS A 168 25.98 8.71 3.63
C CYS A 168 25.50 9.73 2.57
N ALA A 169 24.26 9.59 2.10
CA ALA A 169 23.61 10.55 1.20
C ALA A 169 22.78 11.63 1.92
N ARG A 170 22.88 11.74 3.24
CA ARG A 170 22.11 12.67 4.09
C ARG A 170 20.59 12.43 4.06
N PHE A 171 20.16 11.24 3.67
CA PHE A 171 18.78 10.80 3.87
C PHE A 171 18.67 10.16 5.25
N THR A 172 17.87 10.78 6.13
CA THR A 172 17.61 10.24 7.47
C THR A 172 16.38 9.36 7.42
N LEU A 173 16.56 8.07 7.72
CA LEU A 173 15.45 7.15 7.96
C LEU A 173 14.89 7.33 9.37
N HIS A 174 13.56 7.39 9.50
CA HIS A 174 12.85 7.62 10.76
C HIS A 174 11.50 6.88 10.76
N LYS A 175 10.75 6.98 11.87
CA LYS A 175 9.42 6.35 12.04
C LYS A 175 9.42 4.86 11.76
N TRP A 176 10.28 4.15 12.48
CA TRP A 176 10.40 2.72 12.32
C TRP A 176 9.14 2.01 12.83
N HIS A 177 8.69 1.02 12.08
CA HIS A 177 7.58 0.14 12.45
C HIS A 177 7.99 -1.31 12.20
N SER A 178 7.60 -2.20 13.11
CA SER A 178 7.87 -3.63 13.02
C SER A 178 6.81 -4.42 13.76
N ASN A 179 6.57 -5.67 13.34
CA ASN A 179 5.83 -6.65 14.16
C ASN A 179 6.65 -7.19 15.33
N VAL A 180 7.94 -6.84 15.43
CA VAL A 180 8.82 -7.13 16.56
C VAL A 180 9.17 -5.81 17.26
N PRO A 181 8.67 -5.55 18.49
CA PRO A 181 8.84 -4.28 19.19
C PRO A 181 10.30 -3.83 19.34
N GLU A 182 11.23 -4.75 19.53
CA GLU A 182 12.67 -4.52 19.68
C GLU A 182 13.29 -3.83 18.45
N LEU A 183 12.70 -4.04 17.27
CA LEU A 183 13.16 -3.45 16.02
C LEU A 183 12.59 -2.04 15.76
N VAL A 184 11.64 -1.56 16.56
CA VAL A 184 11.13 -0.19 16.45
C VAL A 184 12.16 0.81 17.00
N GLY A 185 12.86 0.44 18.08
CA GLY A 185 13.89 1.26 18.73
C GLY A 185 13.34 2.50 19.43
N ASP A 186 14.10 3.05 20.37
CA ASP A 186 13.82 4.34 21.01
C ASP A 186 14.16 5.47 20.03
N CYS A 187 13.23 5.85 19.16
CA CYS A 187 13.39 7.02 18.30
C CYS A 187 13.26 8.30 19.15
N THR A 188 14.32 8.68 19.84
CA THR A 188 14.43 9.92 20.63
C THR A 188 14.61 11.18 19.77
N ASP A 189 14.80 11.03 18.45
CA ASP A 189 14.97 12.12 17.49
C ASP A 189 13.69 12.55 16.76
N ASP A 190 12.54 11.96 17.14
CA ASP A 190 11.26 12.60 16.84
C ASP A 190 11.22 13.89 17.67
N GLU A 191 11.59 15.02 17.07
CA GLU A 191 11.13 16.33 17.55
C GLU A 191 9.68 16.12 17.93
N PRO A 192 9.31 16.22 19.22
CA PRO A 192 7.94 15.98 19.61
C PRO A 192 7.16 16.98 18.80
N SER A 193 6.27 16.50 17.92
CA SER A 193 5.36 17.41 17.26
C SER A 193 4.75 18.22 18.39
N PHE A 194 4.70 19.54 18.26
CA PHE A 194 4.22 20.45 19.31
C PHE A 194 2.85 20.01 19.88
N ALA A 195 2.13 19.15 19.14
CA ALA A 195 0.91 18.46 19.53
C ALA A 195 1.06 17.27 20.51
N LYS A 196 2.14 16.47 20.49
CA LYS A 196 2.36 15.38 21.48
C LYS A 196 2.42 15.93 22.91
N GLN A 197 2.89 17.17 23.07
CA GLN A 197 3.03 17.84 24.36
C GLN A 197 1.73 18.49 24.88
N GLN A 198 0.76 18.79 24.00
CA GLN A 198 -0.49 19.47 24.39
C GLN A 198 -1.74 18.57 24.43
N LEU A 199 -1.75 17.45 23.71
CA LEU A 199 -2.99 16.68 23.49
C LEU A 199 -3.08 15.33 24.20
N GLY A 200 -2.13 14.99 25.09
CA GLY A 200 -2.23 13.82 25.96
C GLY A 200 -2.71 12.56 25.22
N ALA A 201 -1.93 12.08 24.26
CA ALA A 201 -2.29 10.88 23.52
C ALA A 201 -2.13 9.65 24.43
N SER A 202 -3.25 9.17 24.94
CA SER A 202 -3.39 7.88 25.59
C SER A 202 -3.05 6.76 24.62
N SER A 203 -2.45 5.71 25.19
CA SER A 203 -2.05 4.44 24.58
C SER A 203 -3.24 3.66 23.98
N ALA A 204 -3.78 4.13 22.86
CA ALA A 204 -4.59 3.32 21.96
C ALA A 204 -3.63 2.59 21.00
N ARG A 205 -3.89 1.32 20.68
CA ARG A 205 -3.18 0.56 19.64
C ARG A 205 -3.02 1.46 18.40
N GLU A 206 -1.82 1.97 18.15
CA GLU A 206 -1.59 2.84 17.00
C GLU A 206 -1.84 2.02 15.74
N GLU A 207 -2.95 2.32 15.03
CA GLU A 207 -3.23 1.79 13.71
C GLU A 207 -2.11 2.23 12.75
N CYS A 208 -1.11 1.37 12.59
CA CYS A 208 0.01 1.58 11.69
C CYS A 208 -0.46 1.32 10.25
N LYS A 209 0.17 1.98 9.27
CA LYS A 209 -0.09 1.73 7.86
C LYS A 209 1.17 1.23 7.17
N LEU A 210 1.03 0.22 6.32
CA LEU A 210 2.06 -0.30 5.44
C LEU A 210 1.68 0.02 3.99
N LEU A 211 2.31 1.03 3.39
CA LEU A 211 1.96 1.58 2.06
C LEU A 211 0.47 1.84 1.84
N GLY A 212 -0.20 2.36 2.87
CA GLY A 212 -1.62 2.70 2.84
C GLY A 212 -2.58 1.57 3.26
N LEU A 213 -2.13 0.31 3.32
CA LEU A 213 -2.87 -0.76 3.98
C LEU A 213 -2.77 -0.60 5.49
N LYS A 214 -3.85 -0.85 6.23
CA LYS A 214 -3.78 -0.82 7.69
C LYS A 214 -3.11 -2.10 8.19
N TRP A 215 -2.22 -1.99 9.17
CA TRP A 215 -1.38 -3.06 9.68
C TRP A 215 -1.46 -3.15 11.20
N ASP A 216 -1.94 -4.28 11.70
CA ASP A 216 -1.82 -4.65 13.11
C ASP A 216 -0.46 -5.35 13.32
N LYS A 217 0.42 -4.68 14.07
CA LYS A 217 1.77 -5.18 14.38
C LYS A 217 1.75 -6.35 15.36
N GLY A 218 0.77 -6.41 16.26
CA GLY A 218 0.68 -7.44 17.30
C GLY A 218 0.28 -8.78 16.71
N ASP A 219 -0.80 -8.81 15.94
CA ASP A 219 -1.27 -10.03 15.27
C ASP A 219 -0.59 -10.25 13.90
N ASN A 220 0.24 -9.30 13.46
CA ASN A 220 0.88 -9.27 12.15
C ASN A 220 -0.11 -9.46 10.99
N THR A 221 -1.25 -8.77 11.06
CA THR A 221 -2.33 -8.83 10.06
C THR A 221 -2.48 -7.51 9.33
N LEU A 222 -2.77 -7.60 8.04
CA LEU A 222 -3.16 -6.47 7.22
C LEU A 222 -4.69 -6.47 7.09
N HIS A 223 -5.29 -5.30 6.92
CA HIS A 223 -6.73 -5.20 6.66
C HIS A 223 -7.11 -4.13 5.66
N VAL A 224 -8.18 -4.43 4.92
CA VAL A 224 -8.85 -3.51 3.99
C VAL A 224 -10.21 -3.17 4.58
N SER A 225 -10.43 -1.89 4.84
CA SER A 225 -11.73 -1.38 5.31
C SER A 225 -12.64 -1.07 4.13
N LEU A 226 -13.89 -1.50 4.26
CA LEU A 226 -14.97 -1.08 3.38
C LEU A 226 -15.60 0.22 3.92
N PRO A 227 -16.21 1.04 3.05
CA PRO A 227 -16.53 2.42 3.42
C PRO A 227 -17.85 2.53 4.19
N SER A 228 -17.81 3.20 5.34
CA SER A 228 -18.98 3.63 6.13
C SER A 228 -18.94 5.16 6.35
N PRO A 229 -20.06 5.91 6.28
CA PRO A 229 -21.45 5.47 6.09
C PRO A 229 -21.77 5.02 4.64
N PRO A 230 -22.94 4.38 4.42
CA PRO A 230 -23.39 3.90 3.12
C PRO A 230 -23.33 4.98 2.02
N ALA A 231 -23.12 4.55 0.78
CA ALA A 231 -23.12 5.44 -0.36
C ALA A 231 -24.44 6.24 -0.48
N THR A 232 -24.34 7.50 -0.94
CA THR A 232 -25.52 8.18 -1.49
C THR A 232 -26.05 7.36 -2.66
N LEU A 233 -27.37 7.15 -2.73
CA LEU A 233 -28.02 6.33 -3.77
C LEU A 233 -28.10 7.07 -5.11
N THR A 234 -26.94 7.43 -5.64
CA THR A 234 -26.70 8.03 -6.96
C THR A 234 -25.51 7.33 -7.61
N LYS A 235 -25.37 7.47 -8.93
CA LYS A 235 -24.22 6.94 -9.67
C LYS A 235 -22.88 7.45 -9.11
N ARG A 236 -22.82 8.74 -8.75
CA ARG A 236 -21.65 9.35 -8.10
C ARG A 236 -21.38 8.76 -6.72
N GLY A 237 -22.42 8.57 -5.91
CA GLY A 237 -22.29 8.05 -4.56
C GLY A 237 -21.73 6.62 -4.55
N ILE A 238 -22.26 5.74 -5.41
CA ILE A 238 -21.74 4.38 -5.59
C ILE A 238 -20.27 4.40 -6.00
N LEU A 239 -19.91 5.17 -7.02
CA LEU A 239 -18.52 5.26 -7.49
C LEU A 239 -17.60 5.77 -6.37
N ALA A 240 -18.02 6.82 -5.67
CA ALA A 240 -17.24 7.42 -4.59
C ALA A 240 -17.07 6.44 -3.42
N ASN A 241 -18.04 5.58 -3.14
CA ASN A 241 -17.93 4.54 -2.14
C ASN A 241 -16.92 3.46 -2.60
N LEU A 242 -17.12 2.84 -3.77
CA LEU A 242 -16.19 1.84 -4.32
C LEU A 242 -14.74 2.34 -4.44
N ALA A 243 -14.55 3.61 -4.82
CA ALA A 243 -13.24 4.21 -4.99
C ALA A 243 -12.49 4.46 -3.67
N LYS A 244 -13.18 4.45 -2.52
CA LYS A 244 -12.53 4.54 -1.20
C LYS A 244 -11.83 3.24 -0.78
N ILE A 245 -12.20 2.11 -1.39
CA ILE A 245 -11.62 0.81 -1.07
C ILE A 245 -10.20 0.75 -1.62
N TYR A 246 -9.23 0.88 -0.73
CA TYR A 246 -7.81 0.80 -1.07
C TYR A 246 -7.32 -0.64 -0.94
N ASP A 247 -7.33 -1.35 -2.06
CA ASP A 247 -6.90 -2.75 -2.16
C ASP A 247 -5.82 -2.93 -3.24
N PRO A 248 -4.55 -2.58 -2.93
CA PRO A 248 -3.44 -2.72 -3.86
C PRO A 248 -3.12 -4.19 -4.18
N LEU A 249 -3.46 -5.14 -3.30
CA LEU A 249 -3.20 -6.58 -3.48
C LEU A 249 -4.36 -7.33 -4.16
N GLY A 250 -5.51 -6.70 -4.32
CA GLY A 250 -6.70 -7.30 -4.93
C GLY A 250 -7.43 -8.30 -4.03
N LEU A 251 -7.15 -8.35 -2.73
CA LEU A 251 -7.64 -9.38 -1.81
C LEU A 251 -9.15 -9.31 -1.55
N VAL A 252 -9.75 -8.12 -1.62
CA VAL A 252 -11.20 -7.93 -1.46
C VAL A 252 -11.92 -7.85 -2.80
N SER A 253 -11.22 -8.09 -3.91
CA SER A 253 -11.82 -8.07 -5.26
C SER A 253 -13.08 -8.94 -5.40
N PRO A 254 -13.16 -10.15 -4.81
CA PRO A 254 -14.39 -10.95 -4.84
C PRO A 254 -15.58 -10.24 -4.19
N ALA A 255 -15.37 -9.66 -3.00
CA ALA A 255 -16.41 -8.91 -2.29
C ALA A 255 -16.84 -7.64 -3.05
N MET A 256 -15.93 -7.02 -3.81
CA MET A 256 -16.22 -5.83 -4.61
C MET A 256 -16.94 -6.11 -5.94
N LEU A 257 -17.03 -7.38 -6.38
CA LEU A 257 -17.50 -7.71 -7.72
C LEU A 257 -18.94 -7.25 -7.95
N GLU A 258 -19.85 -7.59 -7.04
CA GLU A 258 -21.26 -7.20 -7.15
C GLU A 258 -21.41 -5.67 -7.14
N GLY A 259 -20.71 -4.97 -6.24
CA GLY A 259 -20.71 -3.50 -6.20
C GLY A 259 -20.25 -2.88 -7.53
N LYS A 260 -19.19 -3.41 -8.15
CA LYS A 260 -18.71 -2.95 -9.46
C LYS A 260 -19.69 -3.25 -10.60
N GLN A 261 -20.39 -4.38 -10.55
CA GLN A 261 -21.43 -4.73 -11.52
C GLN A 261 -22.60 -3.75 -11.43
N ILE A 262 -23.05 -3.44 -10.21
CA ILE A 262 -24.12 -2.44 -9.98
C ILE A 262 -23.68 -1.08 -10.55
N TYR A 263 -22.46 -0.63 -10.27
CA TYR A 263 -21.94 0.62 -10.84
C TYR A 263 -21.92 0.60 -12.38
N ARG A 264 -21.47 -0.50 -12.98
CA ARG A 264 -21.46 -0.66 -14.44
C ARG A 264 -22.87 -0.54 -15.02
N GLU A 265 -23.83 -1.24 -14.44
CA GLU A 265 -25.23 -1.21 -14.90
C GLU A 265 -25.81 0.22 -14.84
N THR A 266 -25.56 0.98 -13.75
CA THR A 266 -25.98 2.39 -13.68
C THR A 266 -25.33 3.26 -14.75
N SER A 267 -24.12 2.89 -15.19
CA SER A 267 -23.41 3.59 -16.26
C SER A 267 -23.98 3.27 -17.63
N GLU A 268 -24.36 2.00 -17.87
CA GLU A 268 -25.01 1.54 -19.10
C GLU A 268 -26.42 2.12 -19.28
N MET A 269 -27.13 2.38 -18.17
CA MET A 269 -28.42 3.10 -18.15
C MET A 269 -28.30 4.60 -18.53
N LYS A 270 -27.08 5.13 -18.72
CA LYS A 270 -26.81 6.54 -19.04
C LYS A 270 -27.43 7.55 -18.04
N LEU A 271 -27.52 7.17 -16.77
CA LEU A 271 -27.96 8.06 -15.70
C LEU A 271 -26.97 9.22 -15.51
N SER A 272 -27.50 10.42 -15.21
CA SER A 272 -26.68 11.53 -14.74
C SER A 272 -26.08 11.21 -13.37
N TRP A 273 -24.94 11.85 -13.05
CA TRP A 273 -24.13 11.54 -11.87
C TRP A 273 -24.90 11.58 -10.55
N ASP A 274 -25.79 12.56 -10.42
CA ASP A 274 -26.48 12.89 -9.17
C ASP A 274 -27.97 12.51 -9.19
N THR A 275 -28.42 11.80 -10.23
CA THR A 275 -29.79 11.28 -10.30
C THR A 275 -29.98 10.14 -9.30
N PRO A 276 -31.11 10.11 -8.56
CA PRO A 276 -31.47 8.97 -7.72
C PRO A 276 -31.52 7.66 -8.51
N LEU A 277 -31.00 6.59 -7.91
CA LEU A 277 -30.99 5.27 -8.55
C LEU A 277 -32.41 4.71 -8.69
N PRO A 278 -32.70 3.96 -9.78
CA PRO A 278 -33.93 3.18 -9.88
C PRO A 278 -34.08 2.21 -8.70
N GLU A 279 -35.31 1.97 -8.26
CA GLU A 279 -35.61 1.21 -7.04
C GLU A 279 -34.94 -0.18 -7.00
N GLY A 280 -34.94 -0.90 -8.12
CA GLY A 280 -34.31 -2.23 -8.20
C GLY A 280 -32.78 -2.19 -7.99
N ILE A 281 -32.11 -1.18 -8.55
CA ILE A 281 -30.67 -0.98 -8.39
C ILE A 281 -30.34 -0.55 -6.96
N ALA A 282 -31.11 0.39 -6.42
CA ALA A 282 -30.95 0.87 -5.05
C ALA A 282 -31.09 -0.28 -4.04
N LYS A 283 -32.09 -1.15 -4.20
CA LYS A 283 -32.28 -2.33 -3.35
C LYS A 283 -31.09 -3.30 -3.42
N ARG A 284 -30.56 -3.57 -4.62
CA ARG A 284 -29.37 -4.43 -4.78
C ARG A 284 -28.13 -3.82 -4.13
N TRP A 285 -27.91 -2.51 -4.33
CA TRP A 285 -26.81 -1.80 -3.68
C TRP A 285 -26.88 -1.90 -2.16
N LEU A 286 -28.04 -1.59 -1.58
CA LEU A 286 -28.25 -1.67 -0.13
C LEU A 286 -28.10 -3.09 0.41
N LYS A 287 -28.50 -4.11 -0.36
CA LYS A 287 -28.29 -5.51 0.01
C LYS A 287 -26.79 -5.85 0.03
N TRP A 288 -26.05 -5.47 -1.00
CA TRP A 288 -24.59 -5.66 -1.05
C TRP A 288 -23.90 -4.92 0.09
N ASP A 289 -24.18 -3.63 0.27
CA ASP A 289 -23.59 -2.77 1.30
C ASP A 289 -23.83 -3.31 2.72
N LYS A 290 -25.02 -3.85 2.98
CA LYS A 290 -25.36 -4.49 4.27
C LYS A 290 -24.65 -5.83 4.50
N ASN A 291 -24.41 -6.59 3.43
CA ASN A 291 -23.82 -7.93 3.51
C ASN A 291 -22.29 -7.92 3.38
N ALA A 292 -21.72 -6.83 2.88
CA ALA A 292 -20.29 -6.66 2.77
C ALA A 292 -19.68 -6.53 4.18
N PRO A 293 -18.55 -7.19 4.47
CA PRO A 293 -17.88 -7.03 5.75
C PRO A 293 -17.37 -5.61 5.91
N ASP A 294 -17.35 -5.08 7.14
CA ASP A 294 -16.78 -3.75 7.42
C ASP A 294 -15.26 -3.74 7.21
N ASP A 295 -14.59 -4.79 7.66
CA ASP A 295 -13.14 -4.97 7.53
C ASP A 295 -12.82 -6.41 7.13
N VAL A 296 -11.88 -6.56 6.20
CA VAL A 296 -11.33 -7.86 5.79
C VAL A 296 -9.89 -7.98 6.24
N TYR A 297 -9.61 -8.97 7.08
CA TYR A 297 -8.30 -9.22 7.68
C TYR A 297 -7.58 -10.37 6.96
N PHE A 298 -6.26 -10.24 6.83
CA PHE A 298 -5.41 -11.26 6.23
C PHE A 298 -4.02 -11.26 6.89
N PRO A 299 -3.36 -12.42 7.00
CA PRO A 299 -1.97 -12.47 7.44
C PRO A 299 -1.08 -11.60 6.55
N ARG A 300 -0.27 -10.75 7.18
CA ARG A 300 0.75 -9.99 6.44
C ARG A 300 1.74 -10.97 5.85
N SER A 301 2.38 -11.79 6.69
CA SER A 301 3.36 -12.78 6.25
C SER A 301 2.72 -13.96 5.52
N LEU A 302 3.37 -14.42 4.47
CA LEU A 302 3.09 -15.67 3.73
C LEU A 302 3.84 -16.85 4.32
N VAL A 303 4.84 -16.55 5.12
CA VAL A 303 5.80 -17.45 5.72
C VAL A 303 5.46 -17.49 7.21
N GLN A 304 4.99 -18.63 7.69
CA GLN A 304 4.46 -18.75 9.06
C GLN A 304 5.55 -18.87 10.11
N TYR A 305 6.70 -19.40 9.71
CA TYR A 305 7.78 -19.71 10.63
C TYR A 305 9.07 -18.97 10.24
N GLN A 306 10.00 -18.85 11.19
CA GLN A 306 11.27 -18.11 11.04
C GLN A 306 12.41 -18.99 10.49
N GLU A 307 12.05 -20.07 9.80
CA GLU A 307 12.94 -21.02 9.16
C GLU A 307 13.10 -20.68 7.68
N PRO A 308 14.21 -21.09 7.05
CA PRO A 308 14.38 -20.93 5.61
C PRO A 308 13.20 -21.53 4.83
N VAL A 309 12.79 -20.84 3.77
CA VAL A 309 11.79 -21.35 2.83
C VAL A 309 12.45 -22.36 1.92
N ASP A 310 11.98 -23.61 1.96
CA ASP A 310 12.50 -24.69 1.12
C ASP A 310 11.97 -24.60 -0.31
N ASN A 311 10.68 -24.26 -0.46
CA ASN A 311 10.02 -24.20 -1.75
C ASN A 311 8.80 -23.27 -1.73
N ILE A 312 8.50 -22.68 -2.88
CA ILE A 312 7.29 -21.89 -3.12
C ILE A 312 6.65 -22.38 -4.42
N LYS A 313 5.41 -22.87 -4.34
CA LYS A 313 4.59 -23.20 -5.52
C LYS A 313 3.47 -22.20 -5.66
N LEU A 314 3.25 -21.67 -6.86
CA LEU A 314 2.10 -20.81 -7.15
C LEU A 314 0.99 -21.63 -7.83
N HIS A 315 -0.15 -21.74 -7.19
CA HIS A 315 -1.37 -22.37 -7.71
C HIS A 315 -2.31 -21.27 -8.18
N ALA A 316 -2.44 -21.10 -9.48
CA ALA A 316 -3.35 -20.13 -10.07
C ALA A 316 -4.66 -20.81 -10.45
N PHE A 317 -5.76 -20.23 -9.97
CA PHE A 317 -7.12 -20.59 -10.33
C PHE A 317 -7.72 -19.42 -11.09
N GLY A 318 -8.40 -19.71 -12.19
CA GLY A 318 -9.13 -18.73 -12.97
C GLY A 318 -10.54 -19.23 -13.20
N ASP A 319 -11.51 -18.34 -13.09
CA ASP A 319 -12.90 -18.61 -13.43
C ASP A 319 -13.47 -17.43 -14.23
N ALA A 320 -14.43 -17.70 -15.11
CA ALA A 320 -15.02 -16.71 -15.99
C ALA A 320 -16.53 -16.91 -16.14
N SER A 321 -17.25 -15.80 -16.08
CA SER A 321 -18.71 -15.71 -16.12
C SER A 321 -19.22 -14.56 -16.99
N ILE A 322 -20.54 -14.54 -17.24
CA ILE A 322 -21.33 -13.34 -17.51
C ILE A 322 -21.09 -12.48 -16.31
N HIS A 323 -21.08 -11.18 -16.38
CA HIS A 323 -20.75 -10.34 -15.23
C HIS A 323 -19.26 -10.30 -14.80
N GLY A 324 -18.36 -11.26 -15.07
CA GLY A 324 -16.96 -11.13 -14.63
C GLY A 324 -15.98 -12.26 -14.97
N VAL A 325 -14.70 -11.92 -15.12
CA VAL A 325 -13.59 -12.89 -15.01
C VAL A 325 -13.02 -12.75 -13.60
N CYS A 326 -12.43 -13.79 -13.02
CA CYS A 326 -11.68 -13.76 -11.77
C CYS A 326 -10.42 -14.64 -11.86
N ALA A 327 -9.38 -14.24 -11.13
CA ALA A 327 -8.21 -15.08 -10.92
C ALA A 327 -7.74 -14.95 -9.47
N ALA A 328 -7.50 -16.10 -8.84
CA ALA A 328 -6.92 -16.21 -7.51
C ALA A 328 -5.64 -17.02 -7.61
N VAL A 329 -4.56 -16.48 -7.07
CA VAL A 329 -3.25 -17.15 -7.01
C VAL A 329 -2.98 -17.51 -5.56
N TYR A 330 -2.52 -18.73 -5.33
CA TYR A 330 -2.09 -19.18 -4.03
C TYR A 330 -0.64 -19.59 -4.04
N ALA A 331 0.19 -18.94 -3.23
CA ALA A 331 1.49 -19.48 -2.88
C ALA A 331 1.30 -20.58 -1.82
N VAL A 332 1.93 -21.71 -2.08
CA VAL A 332 2.12 -22.81 -1.14
C VAL A 332 3.59 -22.78 -0.76
N VAL A 333 3.84 -22.38 0.48
CA VAL A 333 5.19 -22.23 1.04
C VAL A 333 5.51 -23.48 1.85
N THR A 334 6.61 -24.14 1.53
CA THR A 334 7.15 -25.27 2.29
C THR A 334 8.28 -24.77 3.19
N GLN A 335 8.19 -25.05 4.48
CA GLN A 335 9.22 -24.75 5.48
C GLN A 335 9.36 -25.93 6.44
N PHE A 336 10.57 -26.12 6.95
CA PHE A 336 10.80 -26.99 8.10
C PHE A 336 10.10 -26.44 9.35
N SER A 337 9.36 -27.28 10.08
CA SER A 337 8.74 -26.92 11.36
C SER A 337 9.39 -27.69 12.52
N PRO A 338 10.03 -27.01 13.49
CA PRO A 338 10.58 -27.64 14.67
C PRO A 338 9.52 -28.08 15.69
N PHE A 339 8.25 -27.69 15.51
CA PHE A 339 7.13 -27.96 16.44
C PHE A 339 6.19 -29.09 15.98
N CYS A 340 6.57 -29.85 14.95
CA CYS A 340 5.82 -30.98 14.42
C CYS A 340 5.73 -32.14 15.44
N ASN A 341 4.75 -32.08 16.33
CA ASN A 341 4.29 -33.24 17.11
C ASN A 341 3.42 -34.10 16.17
N PRO A 342 3.65 -35.43 16.00
CA PRO A 342 3.03 -36.25 14.94
C PRO A 342 1.50 -36.42 15.00
N PHE A 343 0.81 -35.73 15.90
CA PHE A 343 -0.64 -35.80 16.10
C PHE A 343 -1.41 -34.50 15.82
N CYS A 344 -0.74 -33.40 15.44
CA CYS A 344 -1.42 -32.10 15.29
C CYS A 344 -1.61 -31.68 13.82
N ASN A 345 -2.43 -32.43 13.09
CA ASN A 345 -2.95 -31.99 11.79
C ASN A 345 -4.14 -31.05 12.01
N ARG A 346 -3.89 -29.77 12.29
CA ARG A 346 -4.93 -28.72 12.27
C ARG A 346 -4.64 -27.73 11.17
N LEU A 347 -5.38 -27.86 10.06
CA LEU A 347 -5.54 -26.79 9.07
C LEU A 347 -6.39 -25.68 9.70
N GLN A 348 -5.88 -24.45 9.74
CA GLN A 348 -6.70 -23.27 10.03
C GLN A 348 -7.14 -22.63 8.71
N PRO A 349 -8.44 -22.62 8.38
CA PRO A 349 -8.93 -21.84 7.24
C PRO A 349 -8.82 -20.36 7.57
N SER A 350 -8.09 -19.61 6.76
CA SER A 350 -8.09 -18.14 6.77
C SER A 350 -8.90 -17.64 5.58
N ILE A 351 -10.21 -17.92 5.60
CA ILE A 351 -11.29 -17.20 4.88
C ILE A 351 -12.60 -17.81 5.40
N GLY A 352 -13.38 -17.03 6.14
CA GLY A 352 -14.79 -17.31 6.37
C GLY A 352 -15.60 -16.50 5.35
N VAL A 353 -15.83 -17.06 4.17
CA VAL A 353 -16.80 -16.53 3.21
C VAL A 353 -17.63 -17.72 2.71
N ASP A 354 -18.93 -17.58 2.90
CA ASP A 354 -19.99 -18.57 2.66
C ASP A 354 -20.07 -18.99 1.18
N ASP A 355 -20.26 -20.29 0.95
CA ASP A 355 -20.30 -20.94 -0.36
C ASP A 355 -21.66 -20.70 -1.03
N SER A 356 -21.71 -20.03 -2.19
CA SER A 356 -22.71 -20.32 -3.26
C SER A 356 -22.70 -19.29 -4.39
N ILE A 357 -21.86 -19.43 -5.42
CA ILE A 357 -22.23 -18.81 -6.72
C ILE A 357 -21.72 -19.61 -7.93
N ASN A 358 -22.65 -20.12 -8.75
CA ASN A 358 -22.42 -20.78 -10.05
C ASN A 358 -22.66 -19.80 -11.20
N PHE A 359 -21.82 -19.82 -12.26
CA PHE A 359 -21.93 -18.88 -13.39
C PHE A 359 -21.45 -19.39 -14.79
N ILE A 360 -21.92 -18.71 -15.87
CA ILE A 360 -21.82 -18.93 -17.35
C ILE A 360 -21.66 -17.53 -18.06
N PRO A 361 -21.12 -17.27 -19.30
CA PRO A 361 -20.13 -16.19 -19.70
C PRO A 361 -20.56 -14.89 -20.44
N LYS A 362 -19.99 -13.70 -20.08
CA LYS A 362 -19.93 -12.29 -20.67
C LYS A 362 -19.28 -11.26 -19.69
N SER A 363 -18.06 -10.83 -20.00
CA SER A 363 -17.01 -10.24 -19.15
C SER A 363 -17.19 -8.86 -18.45
N VAL A 364 -16.62 -8.76 -17.23
CA VAL A 364 -15.97 -7.59 -16.57
C VAL A 364 -14.55 -8.04 -16.19
N GLY A 365 -13.50 -7.26 -16.47
CA GLY A 365 -12.11 -7.65 -16.16
C GLY A 365 -11.81 -7.70 -14.65
N CYS A 366 -11.09 -8.74 -14.19
CA CYS A 366 -10.63 -8.85 -12.80
C CYS A 366 -9.21 -8.34 -12.58
N ARG A 367 -8.96 -7.95 -11.33
CA ARG A 367 -7.62 -7.96 -10.72
C ARG A 367 -7.34 -9.35 -10.16
N VAL A 368 -6.09 -9.78 -10.27
CA VAL A 368 -5.58 -11.03 -9.68
C VAL A 368 -5.41 -10.82 -8.17
N SER A 369 -5.95 -11.70 -7.34
CA SER A 369 -5.68 -11.74 -5.89
C SER A 369 -4.61 -12.79 -5.58
N LEU A 370 -3.70 -12.51 -4.64
CA LEU A 370 -2.72 -13.50 -4.13
C LEU A 370 -3.09 -13.86 -2.67
N ASN A 371 -3.79 -14.98 -2.50
CA ASN A 371 -4.23 -15.55 -1.22
C ASN A 371 -3.39 -16.79 -0.91
N ILE A 372 -2.91 -17.06 0.30
CA ILE A 372 -1.88 -18.11 0.48
C ILE A 372 -2.34 -19.20 1.43
N PHE A 373 -1.98 -20.44 1.07
CA PHE A 373 -2.25 -21.66 1.83
C PHE A 373 -0.91 -22.27 2.22
N THR A 374 -0.69 -22.55 3.50
CA THR A 374 0.57 -23.13 4.00
C THR A 374 0.44 -24.63 4.18
N GLU A 375 1.40 -25.39 3.64
CA GLU A 375 1.47 -26.85 3.77
C GLU A 375 2.74 -27.20 4.56
N THR A 376 2.59 -27.74 5.78
CA THR A 376 3.69 -28.15 6.67
C THR A 376 4.01 -29.63 6.48
N HIS A 377 5.27 -29.98 6.26
CA HIS A 377 5.73 -31.38 6.24
C HIS A 377 6.40 -31.75 7.57
N CYS A 378 5.85 -32.74 8.27
CA CYS A 378 6.57 -33.44 9.34
C CYS A 378 7.43 -34.56 8.73
N ALA A 379 8.66 -34.71 9.22
CA ALA A 379 9.59 -35.77 8.81
C ALA A 379 9.21 -37.14 9.39
N SER A 380 8.07 -37.68 8.98
CA SER A 380 7.74 -39.11 8.97
C SER A 380 6.29 -39.26 8.53
N LEU A 381 6.09 -40.05 7.48
CA LEU A 381 4.80 -40.47 6.88
C LEU A 381 4.30 -39.60 5.72
N ASN A 382 4.39 -40.18 4.53
CA ASN A 382 3.61 -39.84 3.33
C ASN A 382 2.12 -39.99 3.63
N TYR A 383 1.46 -38.96 4.15
CA TYR A 383 -0.01 -38.88 4.16
C TYR A 383 -0.46 -37.45 3.86
N MET A 384 -1.02 -37.27 2.66
CA MET A 384 -1.92 -36.15 2.34
C MET A 384 -3.11 -36.20 3.30
N CYS A 385 -3.31 -35.14 4.07
CA CYS A 385 -4.56 -34.89 4.77
C CYS A 385 -5.21 -33.65 4.14
N CYS A 386 -5.91 -33.87 3.02
CA CYS A 386 -6.78 -32.88 2.41
C CYS A 386 -8.01 -32.65 3.32
N HIS A 387 -8.23 -31.42 3.77
CA HIS A 387 -9.59 -30.90 3.94
C HIS A 387 -9.75 -29.72 2.98
N THR A 388 -9.91 -30.12 1.73
CA THR A 388 -10.51 -29.33 0.66
C THR A 388 -11.89 -29.94 0.48
N ILE A 389 -12.94 -29.12 0.45
CA ILE A 389 -14.18 -29.54 -0.22
C ILE A 389 -13.81 -29.65 -1.69
N ILE A 390 -13.46 -30.87 -2.07
CA ILE A 390 -13.35 -31.35 -3.43
C ILE A 390 -14.79 -31.45 -3.94
N TYR A 391 -15.13 -30.72 -4.99
CA TYR A 391 -16.10 -31.25 -5.94
C TYR A 391 -15.34 -31.85 -7.12
N GLU A 392 -15.37 -33.18 -7.15
CA GLU A 392 -15.05 -34.00 -8.30
C GLU A 392 -16.23 -34.01 -9.28
N HIS A 393 -15.89 -34.22 -10.54
CA HIS A 393 -16.73 -34.53 -11.68
C HIS A 393 -17.62 -33.43 -12.27
N LEU A 394 -17.15 -32.91 -13.41
CA LEU A 394 -17.79 -33.24 -14.69
C LEU A 394 -16.75 -33.20 -15.82
N LYS A 395 -16.44 -34.39 -16.33
CA LYS A 395 -16.04 -34.58 -17.73
C LYS A 395 -17.13 -33.93 -18.59
N PHE A 396 -16.77 -33.16 -19.61
CA PHE A 396 -17.09 -33.51 -20.99
C PHE A 396 -16.16 -32.74 -21.93
N LEU A 397 -15.75 -33.49 -22.97
CA LEU A 397 -14.96 -33.18 -24.16
C LEU A 397 -14.88 -31.70 -24.59
#